data_AF-A0A2E6TIT3-F1
#
_entry.id   AF-A0A2E6TIT3-F1
#
_cell.length_a   1.000
_cell.length_b   1.000
_cell.length_c   1.000
_cell.angle_alpha   90.00
_cell.angle_beta   90.00
_cell.angle_gamma   90.00
#
_symmetry.space_group_name_H-M   'P 1'
#
loop_
_entity.id
_entity.type
_entity.pdbx_description
1 polymer ?
#
loop_
_entity_poly.entity_id
_entity_poly.type
_entity_poly.pdbx_seq_one_letter_code
_entity_poly.pdbx_strand_id
1 'polypeptide(L)'
;MAEEEKAQPIRNSDATSDCMRRLIKAIEDWANKESQRGEFELSAFGVTLAKDIINFSLIRPSDLRACKRIQTSIGTVLRHIDRQREEMNSKIDQMHVRFAQEIEELDLRIVRDRKEFRRYVDTVRHAEEFGELHDSVKATADNIDSQMMGGIARPPIS
;
A
#
# COMPACT_ATOMS: atom_id res chain seq x y z
N MET A 1 19.95 -78.93 -2.01
CA MET A 1 20.42 -77.82 -1.16
C MET A 1 19.75 -76.57 -1.70
N ALA A 2 18.61 -76.19 -1.12
CA ALA A 2 17.87 -75.01 -1.53
C ALA A 2 18.49 -73.82 -0.79
N GLU A 3 19.02 -72.87 -1.56
CA GLU A 3 19.46 -71.58 -1.06
C GLU A 3 18.29 -70.93 -0.33
N GLU A 4 18.39 -70.76 0.99
CA GLU A 4 17.61 -69.75 1.69
C GLU A 4 18.11 -68.40 1.18
N GLU A 5 17.54 -67.95 0.08
CA GLU A 5 17.60 -66.58 -0.38
C GLU A 5 17.04 -65.72 0.76
N LYS A 6 17.94 -65.23 1.63
CA LYS A 6 17.59 -64.36 2.75
C LYS A 6 16.86 -63.15 2.17
N ALA A 7 15.53 -63.19 2.25
CA ALA A 7 14.66 -62.12 1.79
C ALA A 7 15.15 -60.79 2.38
N GLN A 8 15.81 -59.98 1.56
CA GLN A 8 16.27 -58.66 1.98
C GLN A 8 15.05 -57.87 2.46
N PRO A 9 15.16 -57.12 3.58
CA PRO A 9 14.09 -56.24 4.01
C PRO A 9 13.73 -55.27 2.88
N ILE A 10 12.46 -55.25 2.46
CA ILE A 10 11.97 -54.43 1.33
C ILE A 10 12.46 -52.98 1.46
N ARG A 11 12.49 -52.45 2.69
CA ARG A 11 12.96 -51.10 3.04
C ARG A 11 14.36 -50.76 2.50
N ASN A 12 15.27 -51.74 2.47
CA ASN A 12 16.67 -51.56 2.07
C ASN A 12 17.01 -52.34 0.79
N SER A 13 16.00 -52.84 0.08
CA SER A 13 16.19 -53.55 -1.17
C SER A 13 16.66 -52.61 -2.29
N ASP A 14 17.38 -53.15 -3.26
CA ASP A 14 17.78 -52.44 -4.47
C ASP A 14 16.55 -51.97 -5.26
N ALA A 15 15.48 -52.79 -5.28
CA ALA A 15 14.21 -52.44 -5.90
C ALA A 15 13.59 -51.15 -5.33
N THR A 16 13.63 -50.96 -4.01
CA THR A 16 13.17 -49.73 -3.35
C THR A 16 14.07 -48.54 -3.72
N SER A 17 15.39 -48.73 -3.72
CA SER A 17 16.33 -47.68 -4.11
C SER A 17 16.11 -47.22 -5.56
N ASP A 18 15.90 -48.15 -6.49
CA ASP A 18 15.64 -47.83 -7.90
C ASP A 18 14.28 -47.18 -8.11
N CYS A 19 13.25 -47.61 -7.36
CA CYS A 19 11.95 -46.94 -7.36
C CYS A 19 12.08 -45.47 -6.93
N MET A 20 12.81 -45.21 -5.83
CA MET A 20 13.08 -43.85 -5.36
C MET A 20 13.82 -43.02 -6.40
N ARG A 21 14.87 -43.56 -7.04
CA ARG A 21 15.60 -42.85 -8.10
C ARG A 21 14.71 -42.45 -9.27
N ARG A 22 13.81 -43.34 -9.72
CA ARG A 22 12.84 -43.03 -10.78
C ARG A 22 11.89 -41.90 -10.38
N LEU A 23 11.38 -41.91 -9.15
CA LEU A 23 10.52 -40.84 -8.64
C LEU A 23 11.26 -39.50 -8.59
N ILE A 24 12.49 -39.48 -8.05
CA ILE A 24 13.31 -38.26 -7.98
C ILE A 24 13.58 -37.70 -9.38
N LYS A 25 13.84 -38.59 -10.36
CA LYS A 25 14.02 -38.18 -11.75
C LYS A 25 12.74 -37.56 -12.34
N ALA A 26 11.58 -38.14 -12.07
CA ALA A 26 10.30 -37.57 -12.50
C ALA A 26 10.05 -36.19 -11.87
N ILE A 27 10.42 -36.01 -10.60
CA ILE A 27 10.38 -34.71 -9.91
C ILE A 27 11.33 -33.71 -10.57
N GLU A 28 12.55 -34.10 -10.93
CA GLU A 28 13.50 -33.23 -11.64
C GLU A 28 12.93 -32.75 -12.98
N ASP A 29 12.38 -33.66 -13.78
CA ASP A 29 11.84 -33.31 -15.09
C ASP A 29 10.58 -32.44 -14.98
N TRP A 30 9.73 -32.69 -13.98
CA TRP A 30 8.60 -31.82 -13.64
C TRP A 30 9.08 -30.42 -13.23
N ALA A 31 9.99 -30.33 -12.24
CA ALA A 31 10.53 -29.06 -11.75
C ALA A 31 11.17 -28.25 -12.88
N ASN A 32 11.89 -28.92 -13.79
CA ASN A 32 12.45 -28.26 -14.95
C ASN A 32 11.38 -27.68 -15.87
N LYS A 33 10.32 -28.44 -16.19
CA LYS A 33 9.23 -27.94 -17.03
C LYS A 33 8.54 -26.74 -16.41
N GLU A 34 8.22 -26.80 -15.11
CA GLU A 34 7.58 -25.69 -14.40
C GLU A 34 8.49 -24.45 -14.32
N SER A 35 9.81 -24.64 -14.14
CA SER A 35 10.78 -23.53 -14.13
C SER A 35 10.96 -22.79 -15.46
N GLN A 36 10.38 -23.29 -16.55
CA GLN A 36 10.47 -22.71 -17.89
C GLN A 36 9.15 -22.07 -18.35
N ARG A 37 8.12 -22.07 -17.49
CA ARG A 37 6.83 -21.46 -17.79
C ARG A 37 6.85 -19.94 -17.57
N GLY A 38 5.70 -19.31 -17.84
CA GLY A 38 5.48 -17.87 -17.64
C GLY A 38 5.56 -17.44 -16.18
N GLU A 39 5.51 -16.13 -15.96
CA GLU A 39 5.67 -15.52 -14.64
C GLU A 39 4.63 -15.99 -13.61
N PHE A 40 3.38 -16.13 -14.03
CA PHE A 40 2.30 -16.57 -13.15
C PHE A 40 2.51 -18.02 -12.71
N GLU A 41 2.87 -18.89 -13.65
CA GLU A 41 3.16 -20.30 -13.38
C GLU A 41 4.42 -20.47 -12.53
N LEU A 42 5.46 -19.65 -12.72
CA LEU A 42 6.64 -19.63 -11.85
C LEU A 42 6.29 -19.27 -10.40
N SER A 43 5.38 -18.31 -10.20
CA SER A 43 4.86 -17.97 -8.88
C SER A 43 4.07 -19.14 -8.27
N ALA A 44 3.20 -19.80 -9.06
CA ALA A 44 2.46 -20.97 -8.61
C ALA A 44 3.38 -22.16 -8.28
N PHE A 45 4.46 -22.33 -9.03
CA PHE A 45 5.51 -23.31 -8.75
C PHE A 45 6.21 -22.99 -7.42
N GLY A 46 6.55 -21.72 -7.18
CA GLY A 46 7.08 -21.26 -5.89
C GLY A 46 6.16 -21.59 -4.70
N VAL A 47 4.85 -21.34 -4.83
CA VAL A 47 3.85 -21.72 -3.81
C VAL A 47 3.84 -23.23 -3.59
N THR A 48 3.90 -24.01 -4.68
CA THR A 48 3.90 -25.48 -4.59
C THR A 48 5.12 -26.01 -3.84
N LEU A 49 6.30 -25.44 -4.08
CA LEU A 49 7.52 -25.76 -3.34
C LEU A 49 7.40 -25.40 -1.85
N ALA A 50 6.83 -24.23 -1.54
CA ALA A 50 6.64 -23.78 -0.16
C ALA A 50 5.65 -24.63 0.66
N LYS A 51 4.75 -25.37 -0.01
CA LYS A 51 3.82 -26.29 0.64
C LYS A 51 4.48 -27.60 1.12
N ASP A 52 5.75 -27.81 0.83
CA ASP A 52 6.53 -28.99 1.25
C ASP A 52 5.91 -30.33 0.80
N ILE A 53 5.14 -30.33 -0.30
CA ILE A 53 4.61 -31.55 -0.93
C ILE A 53 5.76 -32.47 -1.36
N ILE A 54 6.86 -31.87 -1.80
CA ILE A 54 8.12 -32.56 -2.05
C ILE A 54 9.13 -32.04 -1.04
N ASN A 55 9.32 -32.82 0.02
CA ASN A 55 10.32 -32.50 1.03
C ASN A 55 11.69 -33.05 0.62
N PHE A 56 12.51 -32.17 0.02
CA PHE A 56 13.85 -32.53 -0.44
C PHE A 56 14.80 -32.94 0.70
N SER A 57 14.51 -32.60 1.97
CA SER A 57 15.33 -33.03 3.11
C SER A 57 15.24 -34.53 3.39
N LEU A 58 14.16 -35.18 2.94
CA LEU A 58 13.96 -36.62 3.06
C LEU A 58 14.67 -37.41 1.95
N ILE A 59 15.22 -36.73 0.95
CA ILE A 59 15.91 -37.35 -0.18
C ILE A 59 17.41 -37.49 0.13
N ARG A 60 17.99 -38.65 -0.17
CA ARG A 60 19.43 -38.88 0.04
C ARG A 60 20.26 -37.85 -0.74
N PRO A 61 21.32 -37.26 -0.13
CA PRO A 61 22.16 -36.28 -0.82
C PRO A 61 22.86 -36.79 -2.08
N SER A 62 23.12 -38.10 -2.19
CA SER A 62 23.66 -38.72 -3.40
C SER A 62 22.68 -38.64 -4.58
N ASP A 63 21.39 -38.87 -4.32
CA ASP A 63 20.35 -38.91 -5.34
C ASP A 63 19.99 -37.49 -5.79
N LEU A 64 20.00 -36.52 -4.87
CA LEU A 64 19.86 -35.09 -5.22
C LEU A 64 21.02 -34.59 -6.10
N ARG A 65 22.27 -34.95 -5.76
CA ARG A 65 23.44 -34.55 -6.56
C ARG A 65 23.44 -35.14 -7.96
N ALA A 66 22.81 -36.30 -8.17
CA ALA A 66 22.62 -36.87 -9.49
C ALA A 66 21.64 -36.05 -10.36
N CYS A 67 20.71 -35.33 -9.74
CA CYS A 67 19.67 -34.54 -10.40
C CYS A 67 20.06 -33.06 -10.48
N LYS A 68 20.96 -32.75 -11.42
CA LYS A 68 21.58 -31.42 -11.56
C LYS A 68 20.59 -30.30 -11.88
N ARG A 69 19.44 -30.59 -12.51
CA ARG A 69 18.48 -29.57 -12.96
C ARG A 69 17.59 -29.08 -11.83
N ILE A 70 17.40 -29.86 -10.76
CA ILE A 70 16.59 -29.45 -9.60
C ILE A 70 17.11 -28.13 -9.03
N GLN A 71 18.42 -28.04 -8.81
CA GLN A 71 19.04 -26.83 -8.28
C GLN A 71 18.83 -25.62 -9.21
N THR A 72 18.98 -25.82 -10.52
CA THR A 72 18.75 -24.76 -11.51
C THR A 72 17.30 -24.30 -11.50
N SER A 73 16.33 -25.23 -11.50
CA SER A 73 14.90 -24.94 -11.49
C SER A 73 14.45 -24.18 -10.24
N ILE A 74 14.90 -24.62 -9.07
CA ILE A 74 14.63 -23.93 -7.81
C ILE A 74 15.29 -22.54 -7.82
N GLY A 75 16.53 -22.45 -8.30
CA GLY A 75 17.24 -21.18 -8.41
C GLY A 75 16.59 -20.18 -9.39
N THR A 76 15.90 -20.65 -10.43
CA THR A 76 15.10 -19.80 -11.33
C THR A 76 13.87 -19.24 -10.62
N VAL A 77 13.14 -20.08 -9.89
CA VAL A 77 11.96 -19.65 -9.13
C VAL A 77 12.35 -18.68 -8.02
N LEU A 78 13.44 -18.94 -7.30
CA LEU A 78 13.91 -18.05 -6.26
C LEU A 78 14.23 -16.65 -6.81
N ARG A 79 14.98 -16.57 -7.91
CA ARG A 79 15.27 -15.30 -8.60
C ARG A 79 14.01 -14.58 -9.07
N HIS A 80 13.02 -15.32 -9.56
CA HIS A 80 11.73 -14.74 -9.94
C HIS A 80 11.00 -14.14 -8.72
N ILE A 81 10.91 -14.87 -7.61
CA ILE A 81 10.28 -14.40 -6.37
C ILE A 81 11.01 -13.17 -5.82
N ASP A 82 12.35 -13.18 -5.80
CA ASP A 82 13.15 -12.05 -5.33
C ASP A 82 12.87 -10.78 -6.16
N ARG A 83 12.82 -10.92 -7.49
CA ARG A 83 12.47 -9.80 -8.38
C ARG A 83 11.06 -9.27 -8.11
N GLN A 84 10.06 -10.17 -7.99
CA GLN A 84 8.67 -9.79 -7.71
C GLN A 84 8.55 -9.08 -6.35
N ARG A 85 9.28 -9.55 -5.34
CA ARG A 85 9.34 -8.92 -4.01
C ARG A 85 9.93 -7.52 -4.10
N GLU A 86 11.04 -7.33 -4.79
CA GLU A 86 11.68 -6.03 -4.94
C GLU A 86 10.79 -5.04 -5.71
N GLU A 87 10.16 -5.49 -6.80
CA GLU A 87 9.22 -4.67 -7.57
C GLU A 87 8.03 -4.22 -6.72
N MET A 88 7.47 -5.12 -5.90
CA MET A 88 6.35 -4.78 -5.03
C MET A 88 6.76 -3.82 -3.91
N ASN A 89 7.94 -4.01 -3.31
CA ASN A 89 8.48 -3.08 -2.31
C ASN A 89 8.66 -1.68 -2.91
N SER A 90 9.24 -1.57 -4.10
CA SER A 90 9.40 -0.29 -4.78
C SER A 90 8.05 0.40 -5.05
N LYS A 91 7.01 -0.36 -5.44
CA LYS A 91 5.66 0.17 -5.61
C LYS A 91 5.08 0.68 -4.29
N ILE A 92 5.28 -0.04 -3.18
CA ILE A 92 4.85 0.36 -1.84
C ILE A 92 5.54 1.67 -1.44
N ASP A 93 6.85 1.81 -1.66
CA ASP A 93 7.60 3.03 -1.34
C ASP A 93 7.07 4.23 -2.15
N GLN A 94 6.80 4.04 -3.44
CA GLN A 94 6.20 5.08 -4.29
C GLN A 94 4.79 5.49 -3.84
N MET A 95 4.02 4.55 -3.30
CA MET A 95 2.71 4.87 -2.70
C MET A 95 2.87 5.64 -1.39
N HIS A 96 3.83 5.26 -0.54
CA HIS A 96 4.12 5.99 0.70
C HIS A 96 4.51 7.45 0.45
N VAL A 97 5.37 7.72 -0.53
CA VAL A 97 5.75 9.10 -0.89
C VAL A 97 4.54 9.90 -1.38
N ARG A 98 3.72 9.31 -2.26
CA ARG A 98 2.50 9.98 -2.77
C ARG A 98 1.51 10.27 -1.67
N PHE A 99 1.24 9.32 -0.78
CA PHE A 99 0.36 9.54 0.36
C PHE A 99 0.89 10.61 1.32
N ALA A 100 2.19 10.66 1.57
CA ALA A 100 2.77 11.72 2.38
C ALA A 100 2.54 13.11 1.77
N GLN A 101 2.71 13.25 0.44
CA GLN A 101 2.45 14.50 -0.28
C GLN A 101 0.97 14.91 -0.25
N GLU A 102 0.07 13.96 -0.49
CA GLU A 102 -1.38 14.20 -0.45
C GLU A 102 -1.85 14.64 0.95
N ILE A 103 -1.30 14.02 2.01
CA ILE A 103 -1.57 14.41 3.40
C ILE A 103 -1.06 15.82 3.67
N GLU A 104 0.16 16.16 3.25
CA GLU A 104 0.71 17.49 3.43
C GLU A 104 -0.12 18.57 2.72
N GLU A 105 -0.59 18.31 1.50
CA GLU A 105 -1.46 19.24 0.78
C GLU A 105 -2.81 19.45 1.50
N LEU A 106 -3.39 18.37 2.02
CA LEU A 106 -4.63 18.42 2.81
C LEU A 106 -4.44 19.28 4.06
N ASP A 107 -3.36 19.08 4.80
CA ASP A 107 -3.03 19.85 6.01
C ASP A 107 -2.89 21.35 5.69
N LEU A 108 -2.17 21.70 4.61
CA LEU A 108 -2.03 23.08 4.15
C LEU A 108 -3.37 23.73 3.79
N ARG A 109 -4.28 22.96 3.18
CA ARG A 109 -5.63 23.43 2.84
C ARG A 109 -6.45 23.68 4.11
N ILE A 110 -6.45 22.77 5.07
CA ILE A 110 -7.14 22.95 6.36
C ILE A 110 -6.64 24.20 7.09
N VAL A 111 -5.33 24.43 7.13
CA VAL A 111 -4.75 25.62 7.78
C VAL A 111 -5.19 26.91 7.06
N ARG A 112 -5.24 26.89 5.72
CA ARG A 112 -5.71 28.03 4.91
C ARG A 112 -7.18 28.33 5.18
N ASP A 113 -8.04 27.33 5.10
CA ASP A 113 -9.49 27.47 5.29
C ASP A 113 -9.81 28.01 6.70
N ARG A 114 -9.07 27.56 7.73
CA ARG A 114 -9.18 28.11 9.09
C ARG A 114 -8.84 29.60 9.16
N LYS A 115 -7.80 30.06 8.45
CA LYS A 115 -7.42 31.49 8.42
C LYS A 115 -8.44 32.32 7.65
N GLU A 116 -8.95 31.81 6.54
CA GLU A 116 -9.99 32.47 5.75
C GLU A 116 -11.30 32.59 6.54
N PHE A 117 -11.71 31.53 7.24
CA PHE A 117 -12.88 31.56 8.11
C PHE A 117 -12.74 32.58 9.25
N ARG A 118 -11.56 32.67 9.88
CA ARG A 118 -11.31 33.71 10.90
C ARG A 118 -11.44 35.11 10.33
N ARG A 119 -10.85 35.38 9.16
CA ARG A 119 -11.01 36.68 8.48
C ARG A 119 -12.46 36.98 8.15
N TYR A 120 -13.22 35.99 7.72
CA TYR A 120 -14.65 36.13 7.47
C TYR A 120 -15.40 36.55 8.74
N VAL A 121 -15.19 35.86 9.86
CA VAL A 121 -15.81 36.21 11.15
C VAL A 121 -15.45 37.63 11.59
N ASP A 122 -14.16 38.01 11.49
CA ASP A 122 -13.72 39.37 11.83
C ASP A 122 -14.38 40.43 10.92
N THR A 123 -14.53 40.13 9.63
CA THR A 123 -15.17 41.04 8.66
C THR A 123 -16.66 41.22 8.96
N VAL A 124 -17.37 40.14 9.29
CA VAL A 124 -18.79 40.19 9.67
C VAL A 124 -18.96 41.03 10.93
N ARG A 125 -18.14 40.80 11.96
CA ARG A 125 -18.19 41.57 13.20
C ARG A 125 -17.95 43.06 12.95
N HIS A 126 -16.93 43.42 12.16
CA HIS A 126 -16.70 44.83 11.84
C HIS A 126 -17.84 45.45 11.05
N ALA A 127 -18.48 44.70 10.13
CA ALA A 127 -19.63 45.20 9.38
C ALA A 127 -20.82 45.54 10.31
N GLU A 128 -21.06 44.71 11.34
CA GLU A 128 -22.06 44.99 12.37
C GLU A 128 -21.69 46.25 13.18
N GLU A 129 -20.46 46.33 13.69
CA GLU A 129 -19.97 47.49 14.45
C GLU A 129 -20.07 48.80 13.62
N PHE A 130 -19.72 48.76 12.33
CA PHE A 130 -19.84 49.91 11.45
C PHE A 130 -21.30 50.28 11.15
N GLY A 131 -22.21 49.31 11.10
CA GLY A 131 -23.66 49.56 10.97
C GLY A 131 -24.20 50.30 12.18
N GLU A 132 -23.92 49.82 13.39
CA GLU A 132 -24.30 50.48 14.65
C GLU A 132 -23.71 51.89 14.76
N LEU A 133 -22.42 52.04 14.40
CA LEU A 133 -21.75 53.33 14.42
C LEU A 133 -22.37 54.29 13.40
N HIS A 134 -22.65 53.82 12.18
CA HIS A 134 -23.30 54.61 11.15
C HIS A 134 -24.66 55.13 11.62
N ASP A 135 -25.50 54.28 12.20
CA ASP A 135 -26.83 54.66 12.68
C ASP A 135 -26.77 55.67 13.82
N SER A 136 -25.82 55.49 14.75
CA SER A 136 -25.55 56.43 15.84
C SER A 136 -25.07 57.80 15.33
N VAL A 137 -24.13 57.82 14.39
CA VAL A 137 -23.60 59.05 13.78
C VAL A 137 -24.69 59.75 12.96
N LYS A 138 -25.49 59.00 12.20
CA LYS A 138 -26.60 59.53 11.42
C LYS A 138 -27.65 60.19 12.31
N ALA A 139 -28.05 59.53 13.40
CA ALA A 139 -28.97 60.12 14.37
C ALA A 139 -28.42 61.41 14.99
N THR A 140 -27.11 61.51 15.19
CA THR A 140 -26.45 62.74 15.64
C THR A 140 -26.51 63.84 14.58
N ALA A 141 -26.22 63.51 13.32
CA ALA A 141 -26.31 64.45 12.20
C ALA A 141 -27.73 64.99 12.01
N ASP A 142 -28.74 64.11 12.00
CA ASP A 142 -30.15 64.48 11.84
C ASP A 142 -30.64 65.42 12.97
N ASN A 143 -30.15 65.22 14.20
CA ASN A 143 -30.44 66.09 15.34
C ASN A 143 -29.83 67.51 15.15
N ILE A 144 -28.58 67.59 14.68
CA ILE A 144 -27.92 68.88 14.41
C ILE A 144 -28.68 69.64 13.33
N ASP A 145 -29.04 68.97 12.22
CA ASP A 145 -29.79 69.58 11.13
C ASP A 145 -31.15 70.11 11.58
N SER A 146 -31.85 69.34 12.42
CA SER A 146 -33.13 69.75 13.01
C SER A 146 -33.00 71.00 13.88
N GLN A 147 -31.91 71.11 14.68
CA GLN A 147 -31.64 72.31 15.48
C GLN A 147 -31.31 73.53 14.62
N MET A 148 -30.52 73.35 13.55
CA MET A 148 -30.18 74.44 12.62
C MET A 148 -31.42 74.98 11.89
N MET A 149 -32.35 74.11 11.50
CA MET A 149 -33.60 74.49 10.83
C MET A 149 -34.66 75.07 11.79
N GLY A 150 -34.70 74.60 13.05
CA GLY A 150 -35.64 75.07 14.09
C GLY A 150 -35.28 76.44 14.69
N GLY A 151 -34.07 76.96 14.46
CA GLY A 151 -33.60 78.25 14.95
C GLY A 151 -34.10 79.49 14.19
N ILE A 152 -34.83 79.31 13.07
CA ILE A 152 -35.40 80.43 12.30
C ILE A 152 -36.83 80.70 12.77
N ALA A 153 -36.98 81.13 14.04
CA ALA A 153 -38.19 81.79 14.48
C ALA A 153 -38.27 83.18 13.81
N ARG A 154 -39.15 83.30 12.81
CA ARG A 154 -39.50 84.57 12.16
C ARG A 154 -39.93 85.62 13.20
N PRO A 155 -39.53 86.89 13.05
CA PRO A 155 -40.01 87.96 13.92
C PRO A 155 -41.52 88.18 13.72
N PRO A 156 -42.21 88.78 14.71
CA PRO A 156 -43.65 88.93 14.68
C PRO A 156 -44.02 89.89 13.55
N ILE A 157 -44.98 89.49 12.72
CA ILE A 157 -45.64 90.41 11.80
C ILE A 157 -46.88 90.90 12.53
N SER A 158 -46.91 92.22 12.72
CA SER A 158 -47.94 93.04 13.36
C SER A 158 -49.36 92.79 12.84
#